data_AF-A0A1I9WN25-F1
#
_entry.id   AF-A0A1I9WN25-F1
#
_cell.length_a   1.000
_cell.length_b   1.000
_cell.length_c   1.000
_cell.angle_alpha   90.00
_cell.angle_beta   90.00
_cell.angle_gamma   90.00
#
_symmetry.space_group_name_H-M   'P 1'
#
loop_
_entity.id
_entity.type
_entity.pdbx_description
1 polymer ?
#
loop_
_entity_poly.entity_id
_entity_poly.type
_entity_poly.pdbx_seq_one_letter_code
_entity_poly.pdbx_strand_id
1 'polypeptide(L)'
;NRAQSQLAAKLGVPVKDVKNVIIWGNHSSTQFPDPSNAVVTIGGAQKPVPAAINDDEYLKGAFVSTVQKRGAAVIAARKMSSALSAAKAASDHMRDWFLGSGDRWVSMGVVSDGSYGAPADIVFSFPVTTSNG
;
A
#
# COMPACT_ATOMS: atom_id res chain seq x y z
N ASN A 1 -1.77 3.56 -0.75
CA ASN A 1 -1.98 4.53 -1.87
C ASN A 1 -0.93 4.42 -2.98
N ARG A 2 0.36 4.74 -2.77
CA ARG A 2 1.37 4.71 -3.86
C ARG A 2 1.51 3.34 -4.53
N ALA A 3 1.64 2.28 -3.75
CA ALA A 3 1.72 0.90 -4.25
C ALA A 3 0.51 0.53 -5.10
N GLN A 4 -0.70 0.76 -4.59
CA GLN A 4 -1.96 0.55 -5.31
C GLN A 4 -1.99 1.26 -6.67
N SER A 5 -1.54 2.53 -6.72
CA SER A 5 -1.48 3.29 -7.97
C SER A 5 -0.49 2.73 -8.99
N GLN A 6 0.65 2.18 -8.53
CA GLN A 6 1.65 1.57 -9.41
C GLN A 6 1.15 0.26 -10.01
N LEU A 7 0.51 -0.59 -9.20
CA LEU A 7 -0.10 -1.84 -9.67
C LEU A 7 -1.22 -1.57 -10.68
N ALA A 8 -2.09 -0.59 -10.37
CA ALA A 8 -3.16 -0.17 -11.27
C ALA A 8 -2.62 0.34 -12.62
N ALA A 9 -1.55 1.15 -12.60
CA ALA A 9 -0.91 1.64 -13.81
C ALA A 9 -0.27 0.51 -14.63
N LYS A 10 0.43 -0.45 -14.00
CA LYS A 10 1.02 -1.62 -14.68
C LYS A 10 -0.05 -2.50 -15.34
N LEU A 11 -1.23 -2.61 -14.73
CA LEU A 11 -2.36 -3.42 -15.20
C LEU A 11 -3.31 -2.67 -16.15
N GLY A 12 -3.17 -1.35 -16.30
CA GLY A 12 -4.06 -0.54 -17.13
C GLY A 12 -5.50 -0.43 -16.59
N VAL A 13 -5.67 -0.48 -15.27
CA VAL A 13 -7.00 -0.46 -14.61
C VAL A 13 -7.17 0.77 -13.71
N PRO A 14 -8.42 1.17 -13.38
CA PRO A 14 -8.68 2.15 -12.34
C PRO A 14 -8.10 1.74 -10.98
N VAL A 15 -7.56 2.71 -10.23
CA VAL A 15 -6.95 2.46 -8.90
C VAL A 15 -7.92 1.81 -7.92
N LYS A 16 -9.22 2.17 -8.00
CA LYS A 16 -10.29 1.61 -7.15
C LYS A 16 -10.47 0.10 -7.32
N ASP A 17 -10.04 -0.45 -8.47
CA ASP A 17 -10.22 -1.87 -8.78
C ASP A 17 -9.08 -2.72 -8.25
N VAL A 18 -8.00 -2.12 -7.74
CA VAL A 18 -6.92 -2.79 -7.01
C VAL A 18 -7.16 -2.64 -5.51
N LYS A 19 -7.18 -3.72 -4.75
CA LYS A 19 -7.28 -3.69 -3.28
C LYS A 19 -6.24 -4.59 -2.63
N ASN A 20 -6.12 -4.48 -1.31
CA ASN A 20 -5.40 -5.45 -0.48
C ASN A 20 -3.87 -5.53 -0.68
N VAL A 21 -3.26 -4.48 -1.23
CA VAL A 21 -1.78 -4.31 -1.20
C VAL A 21 -1.33 -3.91 0.20
N ILE A 22 -0.23 -4.48 0.66
CA ILE A 22 0.27 -4.30 2.03
C ILE A 22 1.56 -3.50 2.00
N ILE A 23 1.72 -2.56 2.93
CA ILE A 23 3.00 -1.94 3.25
C ILE A 23 3.42 -2.45 4.62
N TRP A 24 4.54 -3.16 4.67
CA TRP A 24 5.11 -3.67 5.92
C TRP A 24 6.23 -2.75 6.42
N GLY A 25 6.30 -2.60 7.74
CA GLY A 25 7.44 -1.98 8.41
C GLY A 25 7.39 -0.46 8.50
N ASN A 26 8.54 0.17 8.32
CA ASN A 26 8.73 1.58 8.60
C ASN A 26 8.27 2.47 7.43
N HIS A 27 7.86 3.71 7.70
CA HIS A 27 7.62 4.72 6.66
C HIS A 27 8.94 5.33 6.17
N SER A 28 9.76 4.53 5.51
CA SER A 28 11.10 4.92 5.02
C SER A 28 11.42 4.27 3.68
N SER A 29 12.67 4.40 3.22
CA SER A 29 13.19 3.64 2.07
C SER A 29 13.27 2.13 2.32
N THR A 30 13.15 1.67 3.57
CA THR A 30 13.15 0.25 3.93
C THR A 30 11.75 -0.34 4.07
N GLN A 31 10.70 0.42 3.78
CA GLN A 31 9.33 -0.12 3.70
C GLN A 31 9.28 -1.27 2.70
N PHE A 32 8.44 -2.28 2.97
CA PHE A 32 8.24 -3.40 2.05
C PHE A 32 6.83 -3.37 1.46
N PRO A 33 6.68 -2.92 0.19
CA PRO A 33 5.43 -2.99 -0.55
C PRO A 33 5.21 -4.41 -1.05
N ASP A 34 4.15 -5.04 -0.55
CA ASP A 34 3.85 -6.44 -0.77
C ASP A 34 2.54 -6.61 -1.58
N PRO A 35 2.63 -7.08 -2.84
CA PRO A 35 1.48 -7.33 -3.69
C PRO A 35 0.95 -8.77 -3.58
N SER A 36 1.54 -9.64 -2.75
CA SER A 36 1.23 -11.09 -2.71
C SER A 36 -0.25 -11.38 -2.45
N ASN A 37 -0.87 -10.61 -1.57
CA ASN A 37 -2.29 -10.73 -1.20
C ASN A 37 -3.18 -9.68 -1.90
N ALA A 38 -2.61 -8.86 -2.79
CA ALA A 38 -3.37 -7.87 -3.52
C ALA A 38 -4.25 -8.53 -4.59
N VAL A 39 -5.44 -7.98 -4.79
CA VAL A 39 -6.37 -8.44 -5.85
C VAL A 39 -6.77 -7.27 -6.73
N VAL A 40 -7.06 -7.58 -7.99
CA VAL A 40 -7.52 -6.64 -9.00
C VAL A 40 -8.84 -7.12 -9.61
N THR A 41 -9.77 -6.21 -9.84
CA THR A 41 -11.01 -6.49 -10.57
C THR A 41 -10.83 -6.11 -12.04
N ILE A 42 -10.95 -7.08 -12.96
CA ILE A 42 -10.85 -6.86 -14.41
C ILE A 42 -12.07 -7.49 -15.07
N GLY A 43 -12.85 -6.68 -15.78
CA GLY A 43 -14.09 -7.16 -16.44
C GLY A 43 -15.11 -7.73 -15.45
N GLY A 44 -15.17 -7.22 -14.21
CA GLY A 44 -16.07 -7.69 -13.16
C GLY A 44 -15.59 -8.91 -12.37
N ALA A 45 -14.48 -9.54 -12.76
CA ALA A 45 -13.90 -10.68 -12.06
C ALA A 45 -12.67 -10.28 -11.23
N GLN A 46 -12.58 -10.77 -9.99
CA GLN A 46 -11.39 -10.59 -9.15
C GLN A 46 -10.30 -11.58 -9.52
N LYS A 47 -9.05 -11.11 -9.57
CA LYS A 47 -7.85 -11.90 -9.83
C LYS A 47 -6.74 -11.50 -8.86
N PRO A 48 -5.87 -12.42 -8.41
CA PRO A 48 -4.65 -12.06 -7.69
C PRO A 48 -3.77 -11.15 -8.56
N VAL A 49 -3.26 -10.07 -7.98
CA VAL A 49 -2.35 -9.15 -8.67
C VAL A 49 -1.08 -9.85 -9.18
N PRO A 50 -0.42 -10.75 -8.43
CA PRO A 50 0.75 -11.46 -8.94
C PRO A 50 0.46 -12.25 -10.21
N ALA A 51 -0.69 -12.95 -10.25
CA ALA A 51 -1.14 -13.70 -11.42
C ALA A 51 -1.54 -12.79 -12.59
N ALA A 52 -2.16 -11.63 -12.32
CA ALA A 52 -2.56 -10.69 -13.36
C ALA A 52 -1.36 -9.96 -13.99
N ILE A 53 -0.32 -9.67 -13.21
CA ILE A 53 0.91 -9.03 -13.69
C ILE A 53 1.83 -10.06 -14.35
N ASN A 54 1.89 -11.28 -13.83
CA ASN A 54 2.70 -12.41 -14.36
C ASN A 54 4.17 -12.03 -14.64
N ASP A 55 4.76 -11.25 -13.75
CA ASP A 55 6.10 -10.67 -13.88
C ASP A 55 6.72 -10.51 -12.48
N ASP A 56 7.25 -11.62 -11.98
CA ASP A 56 7.79 -11.74 -10.62
C ASP A 56 9.03 -10.85 -10.40
N GLU A 57 9.84 -10.65 -11.45
CA GLU A 57 11.02 -9.79 -11.42
C GLU A 57 10.62 -8.33 -11.23
N TYR A 58 9.60 -7.87 -11.96
CA TYR A 58 9.02 -6.55 -11.76
C TYR A 58 8.49 -6.38 -10.33
N LEU A 59 7.72 -7.36 -9.82
CA LEU A 59 7.09 -7.27 -8.50
C LEU A 59 8.11 -7.24 -7.36
N LYS A 60 9.19 -8.04 -7.46
CA LYS A 60 10.24 -8.11 -6.42
C LYS A 60 11.29 -7.00 -6.56
N GLY A 61 11.47 -6.44 -7.76
CA GLY A 61 12.48 -5.43 -8.06
C GLY A 61 11.90 -4.04 -8.30
N ALA A 62 11.51 -3.78 -9.56
CA ALA A 62 11.16 -2.45 -10.04
C ALA A 62 9.97 -1.83 -9.29
N PHE A 63 8.95 -2.63 -8.95
CA PHE A 63 7.80 -2.21 -8.16
C PHE A 63 8.21 -1.71 -6.77
N VAL A 64 8.93 -2.54 -6.01
CA VAL A 64 9.42 -2.22 -4.66
C VAL A 64 10.26 -0.94 -4.68
N SER A 65 11.27 -0.89 -5.56
CA SER A 65 12.19 0.25 -5.70
C SER A 65 11.44 1.54 -6.07
N THR A 66 10.47 1.47 -7.00
CA THR A 66 9.67 2.63 -7.41
C THR A 66 8.84 3.19 -6.25
N VAL A 67 8.21 2.32 -5.46
CA VAL A 67 7.40 2.75 -4.32
C VAL A 67 8.27 3.38 -3.23
N GLN A 68 9.40 2.75 -2.88
CA GLN A 68 10.35 3.27 -1.89
C GLN A 68 10.91 4.64 -2.29
N LYS A 69 11.26 4.83 -3.58
CA LYS A 69 11.88 6.07 -4.08
C LYS A 69 10.88 7.15 -4.51
N ARG A 70 9.57 6.88 -4.43
CA ARG A 70 8.55 7.81 -4.95
C ARG A 70 8.60 9.19 -4.29
N GLY A 71 8.92 9.27 -2.99
CA GLY A 71 9.04 10.55 -2.28
C GLY A 71 10.13 11.44 -2.89
N ALA A 72 11.31 10.86 -3.10
CA ALA A 72 12.45 11.54 -3.72
C ALA A 72 12.13 11.96 -5.17
N ALA A 73 11.44 11.10 -5.94
CA ALA A 73 11.02 11.44 -7.30
C ALA A 73 10.08 12.66 -7.35
N VAL A 74 9.16 12.79 -6.37
CA VAL A 74 8.27 13.97 -6.28
C VAL A 74 9.06 15.23 -5.93
N ILE A 75 10.01 15.13 -5.00
CA ILE A 75 10.87 16.26 -4.63
C ILE A 75 11.72 16.71 -5.81
N ALA A 76 12.33 15.77 -6.55
CA ALA A 76 13.12 16.10 -7.74
C ALA A 76 12.28 16.80 -8.81
N ALA A 77 11.05 16.35 -9.05
CA ALA A 77 10.17 16.92 -10.06
C ALA A 77 9.57 18.28 -9.65
N ARG A 78 9.17 18.44 -8.39
CA ARG A 78 8.42 19.62 -7.92
C ARG A 78 9.25 20.63 -7.13
N LYS A 79 10.49 20.27 -6.77
CA LYS A 79 11.33 20.97 -5.77
C LYS A 79 10.64 21.17 -4.41
N MET A 80 9.56 20.43 -4.17
CA MET A 80 8.71 20.51 -2.99
C MET A 80 8.29 19.10 -2.58
N SER A 81 7.99 18.93 -1.29
CA SER A 81 7.50 17.66 -0.76
C SER A 81 6.12 17.28 -1.31
N SER A 82 5.74 16.02 -1.14
CA SER A 82 4.48 15.47 -1.64
C SER A 82 3.26 15.82 -0.77
N ALA A 83 3.11 17.10 -0.41
CA ALA A 83 2.17 17.61 0.59
C ALA A 83 0.71 17.17 0.33
N LEU A 84 0.16 17.42 -0.86
CA LEU A 84 -1.23 17.07 -1.17
C LEU A 84 -1.52 15.56 -1.04
N SER A 85 -0.63 14.72 -1.57
CA SER A 85 -0.80 13.27 -1.47
C SER A 85 -0.63 12.75 -0.04
N ALA A 86 0.18 13.44 0.78
CA ALA A 86 0.33 13.11 2.20
C ALA A 86 -0.93 13.48 2.98
N ALA A 87 -1.48 14.68 2.76
CA ALA A 87 -2.74 15.10 3.37
C ALA A 87 -3.90 14.16 3.02
N LYS A 88 -3.99 13.74 1.75
CA LYS A 88 -4.98 12.74 1.33
C LYS A 88 -4.78 11.39 2.02
N ALA A 89 -3.54 10.91 2.13
CA ALA A 89 -3.26 9.65 2.81
C ALA A 89 -3.60 9.71 4.30
N ALA A 90 -3.34 10.84 4.97
CA ALA A 90 -3.75 11.05 6.37
C ALA A 90 -5.28 11.06 6.51
N SER A 91 -5.99 11.75 5.61
CA SER A 91 -7.46 11.75 5.58
C SER A 91 -8.03 10.35 5.34
N ASP A 92 -7.45 9.57 4.43
CA ASP A 92 -7.85 8.19 4.16
C ASP A 92 -7.64 7.30 5.38
N HIS A 93 -6.47 7.43 6.03
CA HIS A 93 -6.14 6.68 7.23
C HIS A 93 -7.16 6.93 8.35
N MET A 94 -7.45 8.20 8.64
CA MET A 94 -8.43 8.57 9.67
C MET A 94 -9.84 8.11 9.31
N ARG A 95 -10.24 8.24 8.03
CA ARG A 95 -11.54 7.77 7.55
C ARG A 95 -11.68 6.27 7.74
N ASP A 96 -10.68 5.49 7.31
CA ASP A 96 -10.74 4.03 7.39
C ASP A 96 -10.71 3.57 8.84
N TRP A 97 -9.94 4.23 9.72
CA TRP A 97 -9.99 3.94 11.15
C TRP A 97 -11.39 4.18 11.73
N PHE A 98 -11.92 5.40 11.61
CA PHE A 98 -13.17 5.77 12.26
C PHE A 98 -14.42 5.13 11.65
N LEU A 99 -14.46 4.99 10.33
CA LEU A 99 -15.64 4.50 9.60
C LEU A 99 -15.53 3.02 9.20
N GLY A 100 -14.38 2.40 9.46
CA GLY A 100 -14.08 1.03 9.09
C GLY A 100 -13.54 0.88 7.67
N SER A 101 -12.80 -0.21 7.46
CA SER A 101 -12.17 -0.50 6.17
C SER A 101 -13.09 -1.26 5.20
N GLY A 102 -14.18 -1.86 5.70
CA GLY A 102 -15.09 -2.69 4.89
C GLY A 102 -14.51 -4.07 4.62
N ASP A 103 -14.60 -4.56 3.38
CA ASP A 103 -14.12 -5.88 2.95
C ASP A 103 -12.62 -5.91 2.60
N ARG A 104 -11.89 -4.81 2.86
CA ARG A 104 -10.48 -4.65 2.51
C ARG A 104 -9.63 -4.48 3.76
N TRP A 105 -8.36 -4.86 3.68
CA TRP A 105 -7.35 -4.42 4.63
C TRP A 105 -6.61 -3.18 4.11
N VAL A 106 -6.16 -2.38 5.06
CA VAL A 106 -5.35 -1.18 4.84
C VAL A 106 -4.05 -1.29 5.62
N SER A 107 -3.03 -0.51 5.24
CA SER A 107 -1.76 -0.49 5.97
C SER A 107 -1.77 0.65 6.98
N MET A 108 -1.61 0.31 8.27
CA MET A 108 -1.55 1.28 9.36
C MET A 108 -0.33 0.99 10.23
N GLY A 109 0.41 2.05 10.58
CA GLY A 109 1.44 1.98 11.61
C GLY A 109 0.78 1.89 12.98
N VAL A 110 0.88 0.73 13.62
CA VAL A 110 0.30 0.45 14.94
C VAL A 110 1.39 -0.10 15.86
N VAL A 111 1.15 -0.05 17.16
CA VAL A 111 2.04 -0.69 18.13
C VAL A 111 1.96 -2.19 17.93
N SER A 112 3.09 -2.82 17.62
CA SER A 112 3.14 -4.26 17.37
C SER A 112 2.89 -5.05 18.66
N ASP A 113 2.10 -6.10 18.53
CA ASP A 113 1.81 -7.10 19.56
C ASP A 113 2.64 -8.39 19.40
N GLY A 114 3.65 -8.38 18.52
CA GLY A 114 4.42 -9.58 18.16
C GLY A 114 3.92 -10.34 16.93
N SER A 115 2.80 -9.90 16.33
CA SER A 115 2.25 -10.51 15.11
C SER A 115 3.27 -10.59 13.98
N TYR A 116 3.19 -11.69 13.20
CA TYR A 116 4.11 -11.99 12.10
C TYR A 116 5.59 -12.07 12.49
N GLY A 117 5.90 -12.20 13.80
CA GLY A 117 7.28 -12.25 14.30
C GLY A 117 7.97 -10.88 14.35
N ALA A 118 7.22 -9.78 14.22
CA ALA A 118 7.75 -8.45 14.44
C ALA A 118 8.08 -8.22 15.93
N PRO A 119 9.07 -7.38 16.29
CA PRO A 119 9.29 -7.00 17.68
C PRO A 119 8.04 -6.35 18.27
N ALA A 120 7.67 -6.73 19.50
CA ALA A 120 6.59 -6.07 20.22
C ALA A 120 6.97 -4.63 20.62
N ASP A 121 5.95 -3.81 20.92
CA ASP A 121 6.08 -2.46 21.48
C ASP A 121 6.78 -1.43 20.57
N ILE A 122 6.89 -1.71 19.27
CA ILE A 122 7.32 -0.74 18.25
C ILE A 122 6.17 -0.35 17.33
N VAL A 123 6.18 0.88 16.82
CA VAL A 123 5.27 1.28 15.74
C VAL A 123 5.75 0.66 14.43
N PHE A 124 4.95 -0.25 13.88
CA PHE A 124 5.26 -0.97 12.65
C PHE A 124 4.00 -1.04 11.77
N SER A 125 4.15 -0.94 10.46
CA SER A 125 3.02 -1.01 9.53
C SER A 125 2.58 -2.46 9.31
N PHE A 126 1.31 -2.73 9.58
CA PHE A 126 0.66 -4.03 9.38
C PHE A 126 -0.56 -3.92 8.45
N PRO A 127 -0.97 -5.02 7.80
CA PRO A 127 -2.32 -5.12 7.24
C PRO A 127 -3.33 -5.19 8.38
N VAL A 128 -4.27 -4.26 8.42
CA VAL A 128 -5.35 -4.23 9.42
C VAL A 128 -6.70 -4.07 8.75
N THR A 129 -7.73 -4.61 9.39
CA THR A 129 -9.11 -4.23 9.17
C THR A 129 -9.58 -3.42 10.36
N THR A 130 -10.41 -2.40 10.12
CA THR A 130 -10.91 -1.50 11.15
C THR A 130 -12.43 -1.55 11.17
N SER A 131 -13.01 -1.47 12.38
CA SER A 131 -14.45 -1.45 12.61
C SER A 131 -14.73 -0.89 13.99
N ASN A 132 -15.77 -0.06 14.13
CA ASN A 132 -16.24 0.52 15.40
C ASN A 132 -15.26 1.48 16.10
N GLY A 133 -14.45 2.22 15.33
CA GLY A 133 -13.42 3.13 15.86
C GLY A 133 -12.21 2.41 16.43
#